data_AF-A0A2E5T040-F1
#
_entry.id   AF-A0A2E5T040-F1
#
_cell.length_a   1.000
_cell.length_b   1.000
_cell.length_c   1.000
_cell.angle_alpha   90.00
_cell.angle_beta   90.00
_cell.angle_gamma   90.00
#
_symmetry.space_group_name_H-M   'P 1'
#
loop_
_entity.id
_entity.type
_entity.pdbx_description
1 polymer ?
#
loop_
_entity_poly.entity_id
_entity_poly.type
_entity_poly.pdbx_seq_one_letter_code
_entity_poly.pdbx_strand_id
1 'polypeptide(L)'
;MISQGTKLSQRLAAEGGGKIMNNNCAKTHDIKVRDVMKQLYNDLQLKYPQKEWKLMTNIPQTMISKNINEKYVPSNKKSSIRPDGGVLFMDNIPVLSTEAKKQGTNDKRKKDGKSKQQMGNAIERAHKNYNEIKNLQEQYLFTSYILFGYGCDFVEGSSIVDRLSAMTYYDTFNTLHIKDQIIEKKINGKHLIERRKKASVFLQEDPFDEKFIYEKCMSAIHIVLTLI
;
A
#
# COMPACT_ATOMS: atom_id res chain seq x y z
N MET A 1 -35.55 -8.67 10.39
CA MET A 1 -34.60 -8.01 9.47
C MET A 1 -33.18 -8.39 9.87
N ILE A 2 -32.46 -9.14 9.05
CA ILE A 2 -31.08 -9.57 9.35
C ILE A 2 -30.14 -8.42 9.01
N SER A 3 -29.26 -8.04 9.95
CA SER A 3 -28.34 -6.89 9.80
C SER A 3 -27.34 -7.13 8.65
N GLN A 4 -26.87 -6.04 8.04
CA GLN A 4 -25.85 -6.09 6.98
C GLN A 4 -24.55 -6.78 7.44
N GLY A 5 -24.23 -6.71 8.74
CA GLY A 5 -23.07 -7.39 9.32
C GLY A 5 -23.21 -8.92 9.29
N THR A 6 -24.40 -9.45 9.55
CA THR A 6 -24.67 -10.90 9.51
C THR A 6 -24.60 -11.45 8.08
N LYS A 7 -24.99 -10.65 7.07
CA LYS A 7 -24.85 -11.00 5.65
C LYS A 7 -23.39 -11.05 5.18
N LEU A 8 -22.52 -10.21 5.77
CA LEU A 8 -21.08 -10.22 5.46
C LEU A 8 -20.38 -11.43 6.09
N SER A 9 -20.72 -11.78 7.33
CA SER A 9 -20.20 -12.97 8.01
C SER A 9 -20.65 -14.28 7.35
N GLN A 10 -21.89 -14.34 6.85
CA GLN A 10 -22.37 -15.51 6.09
C GLN A 10 -21.65 -15.68 4.74
N ARG A 11 -21.20 -14.59 4.09
CA ARG A 11 -20.38 -14.67 2.87
C ARG A 11 -18.97 -15.19 3.15
N LEU A 12 -18.35 -14.76 4.24
CA LEU A 12 -17.03 -15.26 4.66
C LEU A 12 -17.05 -16.73 5.09
N ALA A 13 -18.17 -17.22 5.63
CA ALA A 13 -18.34 -18.63 5.96
C ALA A 13 -18.59 -19.52 4.72
N ALA A 14 -19.24 -18.99 3.69
CA ALA A 14 -19.47 -19.71 2.42
C ALA A 14 -18.18 -19.87 1.58
N GLU A 15 -17.17 -19.03 1.79
CA GLU A 15 -15.89 -19.03 1.06
C GLU A 15 -14.81 -19.96 1.67
N GLY A 16 -15.21 -20.86 2.58
CA GLY A 16 -14.37 -22.00 2.96
C GLY A 16 -13.29 -21.65 3.98
N GLY A 17 -13.63 -21.78 5.26
CA GLY A 17 -12.65 -21.92 6.33
C GLY A 17 -11.76 -23.15 6.09
N GLY A 18 -10.46 -22.94 6.28
CA GLY A 18 -9.33 -23.84 6.03
C GLY A 18 -9.58 -25.35 6.03
N LYS A 19 -9.17 -26.00 4.93
CA LYS A 19 -8.59 -27.35 4.93
C LYS A 19 -7.51 -27.43 3.86
N ILE A 20 -6.31 -27.80 4.28
CA ILE A 20 -5.13 -28.09 3.47
C ILE A 20 -5.41 -29.38 2.69
N MET A 21 -5.34 -29.34 1.36
CA MET A 21 -5.22 -30.51 0.50
C MET A 21 -4.36 -30.14 -0.72
N ASN A 22 -3.22 -30.83 -0.86
CA ASN A 22 -2.32 -30.78 -2.00
C ASN A 22 -3.05 -31.10 -3.32
N ASN A 23 -2.98 -30.20 -4.30
CA ASN A 23 -3.06 -30.58 -5.71
C ASN A 23 -2.48 -29.48 -6.62
N ASN A 24 -1.56 -29.89 -7.51
CA ASN A 24 -0.91 -29.08 -8.54
C ASN A 24 -1.90 -28.68 -9.64
N CYS A 25 -2.79 -27.74 -9.34
CA CYS A 25 -3.55 -26.99 -10.33
C CYS A 25 -3.64 -25.56 -9.81
N ALA A 26 -2.98 -24.62 -10.49
CA ALA A 26 -2.86 -23.21 -10.12
C ALA A 26 -4.23 -22.55 -9.91
N LYS A 27 -4.76 -22.68 -8.69
CA LYS A 27 -5.78 -21.77 -8.16
C LYS A 27 -5.02 -20.54 -7.70
N THR A 28 -5.10 -19.46 -8.47
CA THR A 28 -4.66 -18.12 -8.07
C THR A 28 -5.34 -17.75 -6.75
N HIS A 29 -4.70 -18.09 -5.64
CA HIS A 29 -5.12 -17.61 -4.32
C HIS A 29 -4.93 -16.10 -4.34
N ASP A 30 -5.86 -15.33 -3.76
CA ASP A 30 -5.65 -13.90 -3.52
C ASP A 30 -4.41 -13.77 -2.62
N ILE A 31 -3.23 -13.56 -3.22
CA ILE A 31 -1.96 -13.41 -2.53
C ILE A 31 -2.09 -12.21 -1.60
N LYS A 32 -1.86 -12.45 -0.31
CA LYS A 32 -1.91 -11.38 0.68
C LYS A 32 -0.54 -10.74 0.73
N VAL A 33 -0.48 -9.46 0.38
CA VAL A 33 0.74 -8.63 0.53
C VAL A 33 1.38 -8.76 1.92
N ARG A 34 0.56 -9.03 2.94
CA ARG A 34 1.02 -9.34 4.31
C ARG A 34 1.95 -10.54 4.39
N ASP A 35 1.68 -11.60 3.66
CA ASP A 35 2.48 -12.82 3.73
C ASP A 35 3.81 -12.62 3.00
N VAL A 36 3.82 -11.87 1.89
CA VAL A 36 5.06 -11.38 1.25
C VAL A 36 5.89 -10.53 2.20
N MET A 37 5.27 -9.59 2.93
CA MET A 37 5.98 -8.75 3.90
C MET A 37 6.57 -9.53 5.06
N LYS A 38 5.92 -10.61 5.51
CA LYS A 38 6.49 -11.52 6.53
C LYS A 38 7.68 -12.30 5.99
N GLN A 39 7.59 -12.80 4.76
CA GLN A 39 8.71 -13.48 4.11
C GLN A 39 9.90 -12.52 3.96
N LEU A 40 9.65 -11.34 3.39
CA LEU A 40 10.66 -10.30 3.23
C LEU A 40 11.32 -9.93 4.56
N TYR A 41 10.54 -9.77 5.62
CA TYR A 41 11.05 -9.52 6.97
C TYR A 41 12.03 -10.62 7.42
N ASN A 42 11.66 -11.89 7.30
CA ASN A 42 12.53 -13.01 7.68
C ASN A 42 13.83 -13.03 6.84
N ASP A 43 13.71 -12.83 5.53
CA ASP A 43 14.86 -12.83 4.62
C ASP A 43 15.83 -11.68 4.92
N LEU A 44 15.30 -10.51 5.28
CA LEU A 44 16.12 -9.35 5.65
C LEU A 44 16.86 -9.54 6.97
N GLN A 45 16.26 -10.23 7.94
CA GLN A 45 16.96 -10.61 9.18
C GLN A 45 18.15 -11.54 8.90
N LEU A 46 18.00 -12.48 7.97
CA LEU A 46 19.09 -13.37 7.55
C LEU A 46 20.15 -12.64 6.74
N LYS A 47 19.74 -11.74 5.84
CA LYS A 47 20.63 -11.00 4.94
C LYS A 47 21.41 -9.89 5.65
N TYR A 48 20.81 -9.25 6.65
CA TYR A 48 21.38 -8.14 7.41
C TYR A 48 21.25 -8.39 8.92
N PRO A 49 21.95 -9.39 9.47
CA PRO A 49 21.81 -9.80 10.87
C PRO A 49 22.29 -8.73 11.87
N GLN A 50 23.11 -7.78 11.42
CA GLN A 50 23.59 -6.65 12.22
C GLN A 50 22.54 -5.53 12.40
N LYS A 51 21.36 -5.65 11.77
CA LYS A 51 20.30 -4.65 11.79
C LYS A 51 19.12 -5.12 12.64
N GLU A 52 18.50 -4.19 13.37
CA GLU A 52 17.28 -4.48 14.12
C GLU A 52 16.05 -4.33 13.21
N TRP A 53 15.39 -5.44 12.89
CA TRP A 53 14.19 -5.43 12.05
C TRP A 53 12.91 -5.55 12.88
N LYS A 54 11.86 -4.79 12.52
CA LYS A 54 10.51 -4.91 13.10
C LYS A 54 9.44 -4.78 12.03
N LEU A 55 8.47 -5.69 11.99
CA LEU A 55 7.28 -5.57 11.15
C LEU A 55 6.06 -5.21 12.00
N MET A 56 5.57 -3.98 11.87
CA MET A 56 4.43 -3.46 12.64
C MET A 56 3.16 -3.39 11.78
N THR A 57 2.07 -4.00 12.22
CA THR A 57 0.78 -3.99 11.51
C THR A 57 -0.16 -2.86 11.95
N ASN A 58 0.22 -2.12 12.99
CA ASN A 58 -0.59 -1.06 13.59
C ASN A 58 0.34 0.09 13.99
N ILE A 59 0.21 1.24 13.34
CA ILE A 59 1.03 2.42 13.60
C ILE A 59 0.18 3.46 14.32
N PRO A 60 0.46 3.75 15.61
CA PRO A 60 -0.26 4.80 16.34
C PRO A 60 -0.06 6.17 15.70
N GLN A 61 -1.10 7.00 15.67
CA GLN A 61 -0.97 8.37 15.17
C GLN A 61 0.03 9.20 15.98
N THR A 62 0.20 8.92 17.27
CA THR A 62 1.22 9.54 18.12
C THR A 62 2.65 9.24 17.67
N MET A 63 2.89 8.09 17.05
CA MET A 63 4.20 7.75 16.48
C MET A 63 4.49 8.60 15.22
N ILE A 64 3.47 8.79 14.38
CA ILE A 64 3.56 9.58 13.13
C ILE A 64 3.75 11.06 13.46
N SER A 65 2.93 11.59 14.37
CA SER A 65 2.95 13.02 14.70
C SER A 65 4.18 13.45 15.47
N LYS A 66 4.89 12.54 16.14
CA LYS A 66 6.02 12.85 17.02
C LYS A 66 7.08 13.72 16.32
N ASN A 67 7.44 13.37 15.09
CA ASN A 67 8.49 14.08 14.35
C ASN A 67 7.96 15.26 13.50
N ILE A 68 6.66 15.58 13.61
CA ILE A 68 6.00 16.64 12.83
C ILE A 68 5.51 17.75 13.77
N ASN A 69 4.82 17.36 14.83
CA ASN A 69 4.27 18.25 15.84
C ASN A 69 4.13 17.49 17.16
N GLU A 70 5.12 17.63 18.04
CA GLU A 70 5.17 16.98 19.36
C GLU A 70 3.99 17.35 20.27
N LYS A 71 3.36 18.51 20.04
CA LYS A 71 2.21 18.99 20.83
C LYS A 71 0.88 18.39 20.37
N TYR A 72 0.85 17.71 19.23
CA TYR A 72 -0.37 17.09 18.72
C TYR A 72 -0.79 15.92 19.63
N VAL A 73 -2.06 15.93 20.02
CA VAL A 73 -2.70 14.83 20.76
C VAL A 73 -3.94 14.40 19.97
N PRO A 74 -4.04 13.13 19.54
CA PRO A 74 -5.23 12.66 18.85
C PRO A 74 -6.42 12.63 19.82
N SER A 75 -7.61 12.96 19.32
CA SER A 75 -8.85 12.95 20.11
C SER A 75 -9.13 11.57 20.73
N ASN A 76 -8.75 10.49 20.02
CA ASN A 76 -8.72 9.14 20.55
C ASN A 76 -7.27 8.63 20.56
N LYS A 77 -6.72 8.34 21.75
CA LYS A 77 -5.35 7.83 21.94
C LYS A 77 -5.08 6.47 21.27
N LYS A 78 -6.12 5.73 20.87
CA LYS A 78 -6.01 4.45 20.14
C LYS A 78 -5.99 4.62 18.61
N SER A 79 -6.08 5.86 18.12
CA SER A 79 -6.09 6.13 16.68
C SER A 79 -4.79 5.70 16.02
N SER A 80 -4.92 4.99 14.90
CA SER A 80 -3.81 4.34 14.21
C SER A 80 -4.13 4.07 12.75
N ILE A 81 -3.10 3.87 11.93
CA ILE A 81 -3.23 3.27 10.59
C ILE A 81 -2.86 1.79 10.63
N ARG A 82 -3.44 1.04 9.70
CA ARG A 82 -3.19 -0.40 9.51
C ARG A 82 -3.06 -0.68 8.01
N PRO A 83 -1.89 -0.42 7.40
CA PRO A 83 -1.62 -0.83 6.03
C PRO A 83 -1.73 -2.35 5.91
N ASP A 84 -2.24 -2.86 4.80
CA ASP A 84 -2.55 -4.30 4.66
C ASP A 84 -1.32 -5.19 4.88
N GLY A 85 -0.14 -4.78 4.37
CA GLY A 85 1.14 -5.45 4.60
C GLY A 85 1.95 -4.93 5.78
N GLY A 86 1.45 -3.92 6.50
CA GLY A 86 2.13 -3.30 7.63
C GLY A 86 3.22 -2.28 7.22
N VAL A 87 4.07 -1.96 8.19
CA VAL A 87 5.25 -1.11 8.03
C VAL A 87 6.45 -1.86 8.58
N LEU A 88 7.46 -2.02 7.73
CA LEU A 88 8.74 -2.61 8.07
C LEU A 88 9.69 -1.51 8.55
N PHE A 89 10.34 -1.76 9.68
CA PHE A 89 11.33 -0.89 10.28
C PHE A 89 12.69 -1.57 10.31
N MET A 90 13.75 -0.78 10.12
CA MET A 90 15.15 -1.16 10.30
C MET A 90 15.80 -0.13 11.22
N ASP A 91 16.36 -0.53 12.36
CA ASP A 91 16.95 0.36 13.37
C ASP A 91 15.99 1.53 13.77
N ASN A 92 14.70 1.22 13.90
CA ASN A 92 13.61 2.17 14.15
C ASN A 92 13.33 3.19 13.02
N ILE A 93 13.95 3.03 11.85
CA ILE A 93 13.64 3.77 10.62
C ILE A 93 12.52 3.02 9.87
N PRO A 94 11.38 3.65 9.55
CA PRO A 94 10.32 3.06 8.71
C PRO A 94 10.81 2.96 7.26
N VAL A 95 11.20 1.76 6.83
CA VAL A 95 11.87 1.55 5.53
C VAL A 95 10.96 1.05 4.42
N LEU A 96 9.78 0.50 4.72
CA LEU A 96 8.82 0.08 3.69
C LEU A 96 7.41 -0.05 4.25
N SER A 97 6.39 0.39 3.51
CA SER A 97 4.99 0.04 3.75
C SER A 97 4.32 -0.36 2.45
N THR A 98 3.43 -1.36 2.55
CA THR A 98 2.71 -1.89 1.38
C THR A 98 1.22 -1.97 1.63
N GLU A 99 0.44 -1.69 0.60
CA GLU A 99 -1.02 -1.72 0.59
C GLU A 99 -1.52 -2.54 -0.60
N ALA A 100 -2.60 -3.31 -0.42
CA ALA A 100 -3.26 -3.99 -1.52
C ALA A 100 -4.70 -3.48 -1.66
N LYS A 101 -5.17 -3.25 -2.90
CA LYS A 101 -6.56 -2.85 -3.15
C LYS A 101 -7.12 -3.62 -4.34
N LYS A 102 -8.22 -4.33 -4.10
CA LYS A 102 -9.02 -4.97 -5.15
C LYS A 102 -10.19 -4.07 -5.51
N GLN A 103 -10.37 -3.72 -6.77
CA GLN A 103 -11.53 -2.94 -7.21
C GLN A 103 -12.12 -3.45 -8.54
N GLY A 104 -13.45 -3.40 -8.62
CA GLY A 104 -14.21 -3.91 -9.75
C GLY A 104 -14.78 -5.31 -9.50
N THR A 105 -16.03 -5.51 -9.94
CA THR A 105 -16.69 -6.83 -9.95
C THR A 105 -17.42 -7.11 -11.27
N ASN A 106 -17.28 -6.20 -12.26
CA ASN A 106 -18.02 -6.24 -13.51
C ASN A 106 -17.60 -7.43 -14.40
N ASP A 107 -16.37 -7.91 -14.27
CA ASP A 107 -15.88 -9.17 -14.83
C ASP A 107 -16.70 -10.38 -14.34
N LYS A 108 -16.91 -10.50 -13.03
CA LYS A 108 -17.73 -11.55 -12.43
C LYS A 108 -19.20 -11.40 -12.82
N ARG A 109 -19.71 -10.17 -12.84
CA ARG A 109 -21.10 -9.88 -13.26
C ARG A 109 -21.34 -10.29 -14.70
N LYS A 110 -20.39 -10.01 -15.61
CA LYS A 110 -20.47 -10.43 -17.00
C LYS A 110 -20.51 -11.95 -17.12
N LYS A 111 -19.68 -12.67 -16.36
CA LYS A 111 -19.69 -14.15 -16.30
C LYS A 111 -21.04 -14.69 -15.80
N ASP A 112 -21.66 -14.01 -14.84
CA ASP A 112 -22.99 -14.35 -14.31
C ASP A 112 -24.17 -13.89 -15.19
N GLY A 113 -23.93 -13.29 -16.36
CA GLY A 113 -24.98 -12.73 -17.22
C GLY A 113 -25.69 -11.49 -16.65
N LYS A 114 -25.10 -10.82 -15.66
CA LYS A 114 -25.65 -9.63 -14.99
C LYS A 114 -25.24 -8.35 -15.71
N SER A 115 -26.10 -7.33 -15.65
CA SER A 115 -25.82 -5.99 -16.18
C SER A 115 -24.62 -5.33 -15.51
N LYS A 116 -23.91 -4.46 -16.25
CA LYS A 116 -22.77 -3.68 -15.74
C LYS A 116 -23.23 -2.74 -14.61
N GLN A 117 -22.44 -2.66 -13.55
CA GLN A 117 -22.60 -1.69 -12.47
C GLN A 117 -21.65 -0.51 -12.63
N GLN A 118 -22.06 0.63 -12.07
CA GLN A 118 -21.20 1.82 -11.99
C GLN A 118 -19.97 1.54 -11.12
N MET A 119 -18.85 2.15 -11.50
CA MET A 119 -17.59 2.02 -10.76
C MET A 119 -17.63 2.88 -9.49
N GLY A 120 -17.23 2.29 -8.36
CA GLY A 120 -17.24 2.96 -7.05
C GLY A 120 -16.00 3.81 -6.78
N ASN A 121 -16.03 4.59 -5.69
CA ASN A 121 -14.94 5.48 -5.27
C ASN A 121 -14.06 4.90 -4.14
N ALA A 122 -14.16 3.60 -3.87
CA ALA A 122 -13.52 2.98 -2.71
C ALA A 122 -11.99 3.11 -2.69
N ILE A 123 -11.37 3.18 -3.88
CA ILE A 123 -9.91 3.34 -4.07
C ILE A 123 -9.36 4.66 -3.51
N GLU A 124 -10.18 5.72 -3.45
CA GLU A 124 -9.74 7.05 -2.96
C GLU A 124 -9.26 7.00 -1.51
N ARG A 125 -9.71 6.00 -0.73
CA ARG A 125 -9.24 5.79 0.64
C ARG A 125 -7.76 5.40 0.75
N ALA A 126 -7.12 4.97 -0.35
CA ALA A 126 -5.69 4.70 -0.38
C ALA A 126 -4.85 5.95 -0.04
N HIS A 127 -5.34 7.14 -0.41
CA HIS A 127 -4.67 8.42 -0.11
C HIS A 127 -4.44 8.64 1.39
N LYS A 128 -5.34 8.14 2.25
CA LYS A 128 -5.23 8.32 3.70
C LYS A 128 -3.99 7.62 4.26
N ASN A 129 -3.79 6.34 3.95
CA ASN A 129 -2.61 5.61 4.43
C ASN A 129 -1.32 6.13 3.80
N TYR A 130 -1.36 6.51 2.51
CA TYR A 130 -0.23 7.18 1.86
C TYR A 130 0.21 8.46 2.59
N ASN A 131 -0.73 9.37 2.90
CA ASN A 131 -0.39 10.61 3.59
C ASN A 131 0.19 10.37 4.98
N GLU A 132 -0.32 9.37 5.71
CA GLU A 132 0.17 9.01 7.04
C GLU A 132 1.58 8.38 6.99
N ILE A 133 1.88 7.55 5.99
CA ILE A 133 3.22 6.98 5.79
C ILE A 133 4.22 8.06 5.32
N LYS A 134 3.81 8.93 4.41
CA LYS A 134 4.59 10.10 3.98
C LYS A 134 5.02 10.96 5.16
N ASN A 135 4.10 11.18 6.09
CA ASN A 135 4.33 11.91 7.33
C ASN A 135 5.26 11.14 8.29
N LEU A 136 5.06 9.83 8.44
CA LEU A 136 5.94 8.97 9.26
C LEU A 136 7.39 9.00 8.77
N GLN A 137 7.60 9.19 7.46
CA GLN A 137 8.89 9.25 6.80
C GLN A 137 9.42 10.68 6.61
N GLU A 138 8.84 11.68 7.28
CA GLU A 138 9.12 13.10 7.01
C GLU A 138 10.62 13.45 7.05
N GLN A 139 11.35 12.87 8.00
CA GLN A 139 12.76 13.14 8.27
C GLN A 139 13.77 12.46 7.32
N TYR A 140 13.34 11.58 6.41
CA TYR A 140 14.24 10.80 5.53
C TYR A 140 14.06 11.21 4.08
N LEU A 141 15.10 11.21 3.23
CA LEU A 141 15.00 11.62 1.81
C LEU A 141 14.33 10.57 0.88
N PHE A 142 13.40 9.79 1.41
CA PHE A 142 12.64 8.79 0.67
C PHE A 142 11.20 8.71 1.15
N THR A 143 10.34 8.20 0.28
CA THR A 143 8.97 7.80 0.57
C THR A 143 8.75 6.38 0.05
N SER A 144 8.78 5.38 0.93
CA SER A 144 8.69 3.97 0.56
C SER A 144 7.32 3.38 0.85
N TYR A 145 6.30 3.95 0.19
CA TYR A 145 4.94 3.44 0.19
C TYR A 145 4.60 2.80 -1.16
N ILE A 146 4.28 1.51 -1.16
CA ILE A 146 3.90 0.77 -2.37
C ILE A 146 2.43 0.34 -2.32
N LEU A 147 1.65 0.76 -3.31
CA LEU A 147 0.26 0.33 -3.50
C LEU A 147 0.19 -0.66 -4.66
N PHE A 148 -0.38 -1.84 -4.40
CA PHE A 148 -0.72 -2.84 -5.42
C PHE A 148 -2.24 -2.87 -5.62
N GLY A 149 -2.72 -2.24 -6.69
CA GLY A 149 -4.13 -2.23 -7.08
C GLY A 149 -4.43 -3.21 -8.20
N TYR A 150 -5.41 -4.09 -8.03
CA TYR A 150 -5.82 -5.02 -9.08
C TYR A 150 -7.34 -5.18 -9.23
N GLY A 151 -7.77 -5.61 -10.41
CA GLY A 151 -9.16 -5.86 -10.77
C GLY A 151 -9.65 -5.07 -11.98
N CYS A 152 -10.82 -5.45 -12.49
CA CYS A 152 -11.34 -4.98 -13.79
C CYS A 152 -11.63 -3.47 -13.86
N ASP A 153 -11.69 -2.77 -12.73
CA ASP A 153 -11.82 -1.31 -12.72
C ASP A 153 -10.48 -0.60 -13.01
N PHE A 154 -9.34 -1.31 -13.01
CA PHE A 154 -8.00 -0.76 -13.32
C PHE A 154 -7.55 -1.04 -14.77
N VAL A 155 -8.48 -1.40 -15.65
CA VAL A 155 -8.21 -1.46 -17.10
C VAL A 155 -7.74 -0.11 -17.62
N GLU A 156 -6.89 -0.13 -18.65
CA GLU A 156 -6.40 1.08 -19.31
C GLU A 156 -7.56 1.99 -19.76
N GLY A 157 -7.40 3.30 -19.56
CA GLY A 157 -8.43 4.31 -19.85
C GLY A 157 -9.56 4.40 -18.82
N SER A 158 -9.54 3.60 -17.74
CA SER A 158 -10.49 3.73 -16.65
C SER A 158 -10.23 4.99 -15.80
N SER A 159 -11.27 5.78 -15.56
CA SER A 159 -11.19 6.94 -14.65
C SER A 159 -10.93 6.57 -13.18
N ILE A 160 -10.98 5.28 -12.83
CA ILE A 160 -10.56 4.80 -11.51
C ILE A 160 -9.05 4.91 -11.34
N VAL A 161 -8.29 4.69 -12.41
CA VAL A 161 -6.83 4.83 -12.44
C VAL A 161 -6.43 6.28 -12.10
N ASP A 162 -7.12 7.26 -12.69
CA ASP A 162 -6.84 8.68 -12.50
C ASP A 162 -7.03 9.18 -11.06
N ARG A 163 -7.86 8.50 -10.26
CA ARG A 163 -8.11 8.86 -8.86
C ARG A 163 -6.87 8.66 -7.97
N LEU A 164 -5.87 7.93 -8.46
CA LEU A 164 -4.60 7.70 -7.77
C LEU A 164 -3.48 8.62 -8.25
N SER A 165 -3.66 9.41 -9.32
CA SER A 165 -2.59 10.19 -9.95
C SER A 165 -1.93 11.21 -9.01
N ALA A 166 -2.69 11.77 -8.07
CA ALA A 166 -2.11 12.69 -7.09
C ALA A 166 -1.07 12.02 -6.15
N MET A 167 -1.12 10.69 -5.96
CA MET A 167 -0.14 9.97 -5.12
C MET A 167 1.25 9.93 -5.78
N THR A 168 1.32 9.92 -7.10
CA THR A 168 2.57 9.92 -7.87
C THR A 168 3.00 11.32 -8.31
N TYR A 169 2.28 12.37 -7.87
CA TYR A 169 2.42 13.73 -8.43
C TYR A 169 2.21 13.76 -9.95
N TYR A 170 1.23 12.99 -10.44
CA TYR A 170 0.92 12.83 -11.86
C TYR A 170 2.07 12.26 -12.70
N ASP A 171 2.98 11.53 -12.05
CA ASP A 171 3.99 10.71 -12.72
C ASP A 171 3.41 9.32 -13.04
N THR A 172 4.14 8.58 -13.86
CA THR A 172 3.84 7.23 -14.31
C THR A 172 3.52 6.27 -13.17
N PHE A 173 2.45 5.51 -13.35
CA PHE A 173 2.17 4.30 -12.58
C PHE A 173 3.12 3.16 -12.99
N ASN A 174 3.11 2.08 -12.22
CA ASN A 174 3.96 0.90 -12.43
C ASN A 174 5.46 1.18 -12.37
N THR A 175 5.85 2.28 -11.73
CA THR A 175 7.23 2.72 -11.51
C THR A 175 7.53 2.77 -10.01
N LEU A 176 8.74 2.38 -9.63
CA LEU A 176 9.23 2.56 -8.26
C LEU A 176 9.64 4.02 -8.04
N HIS A 177 8.80 4.75 -7.33
CA HIS A 177 9.07 6.08 -6.81
C HIS A 177 9.42 5.96 -5.33
N ILE A 178 10.72 5.92 -5.01
CA ILE A 178 11.21 5.79 -3.63
C ILE A 178 12.01 7.02 -3.20
N LYS A 179 12.92 7.49 -4.06
CA LYS A 179 13.71 8.70 -3.79
C LYS A 179 12.83 9.94 -3.95
N ASP A 180 12.85 10.79 -2.93
CA ASP A 180 12.13 12.06 -3.00
C ASP A 180 12.79 13.02 -4.00
N GLN A 181 11.96 13.82 -4.67
CA GLN A 181 12.45 14.84 -5.60
C GLN A 181 12.42 16.20 -4.95
N ILE A 182 13.55 16.91 -4.96
CA ILE A 182 13.65 18.31 -4.55
C ILE A 182 13.49 19.18 -5.79
N ILE A 183 12.56 20.12 -5.74
CA ILE A 183 12.27 21.03 -6.85
C ILE A 183 12.39 22.45 -6.36
N GLU A 184 13.18 23.22 -7.08
CA GLU A 184 13.35 24.64 -6.83
C GLU A 184 12.59 25.44 -7.87
N LYS A 185 11.80 26.42 -7.42
CA LYS A 185 10.99 27.28 -8.28
C LYS A 185 11.10 28.72 -7.83
N LYS A 186 10.94 29.65 -8.75
CA LYS A 186 10.75 31.07 -8.43
C LYS A 186 9.31 31.46 -8.75
N ILE A 187 8.56 31.86 -7.72
CA ILE A 187 7.16 32.26 -7.86
C ILE A 187 7.02 33.68 -7.30
N ASN A 188 6.61 34.64 -8.14
CA ASN A 188 6.46 36.05 -7.77
C ASN A 188 7.69 36.62 -7.04
N GLY A 189 8.89 36.32 -7.55
CA GLY A 189 10.15 36.76 -6.96
C GLY A 189 10.63 35.93 -5.75
N LYS A 190 9.79 35.08 -5.16
CA LYS A 190 10.16 34.21 -4.02
C LYS A 190 10.76 32.90 -4.52
N HIS A 191 11.86 32.47 -3.90
CA HIS A 191 12.43 31.13 -4.09
C HIS A 191 11.67 30.14 -3.22
N LEU A 192 11.12 29.11 -3.84
CA LEU A 192 10.39 28.03 -3.20
C LEU A 192 11.16 26.74 -3.44
N ILE A 193 11.44 26.01 -2.36
CA ILE A 193 11.99 24.66 -2.39
C ILE A 193 10.87 23.71 -1.98
N GLU A 194 10.48 22.82 -2.89
CA GLU A 194 9.40 21.85 -2.72
C GLU A 194 10.00 20.44 -2.71
N ARG A 195 9.60 19.62 -1.74
CA ARG A 195 9.94 18.20 -1.69
C ARG A 195 8.74 17.36 -2.13
N ARG A 196 8.87 16.65 -3.25
CA ARG A 196 7.86 15.73 -3.77
C ARG A 196 8.11 14.30 -3.28
N LYS A 197 7.11 13.79 -2.57
CA LYS A 197 7.13 12.51 -1.86
C LYS A 197 6.19 11.51 -2.53
N LYS A 198 6.62 10.98 -3.67
CA LYS A 198 5.76 10.15 -4.53
C LYS A 198 5.54 8.77 -3.91
N ALA A 199 4.32 8.24 -4.03
CA ALA A 199 4.05 6.82 -3.81
C ALA A 199 4.48 6.00 -5.02
N SER A 200 4.85 4.74 -4.81
CA SER A 200 4.94 3.73 -5.87
C SER A 200 3.57 3.07 -6.04
N VAL A 201 2.93 3.25 -7.18
CA VAL A 201 1.56 2.75 -7.43
C VAL A 201 1.59 1.79 -8.60
N PHE A 202 1.35 0.51 -8.34
CA PHE A 202 1.26 -0.56 -9.32
C PHE A 202 -0.20 -0.94 -9.56
N LEU A 203 -0.65 -0.90 -10.81
CA LEU A 203 -2.02 -1.14 -11.23
C LEU A 203 -2.07 -2.08 -12.44
N GLN A 204 -2.95 -3.07 -12.39
CA GLN A 204 -3.26 -3.96 -13.52
C GLN A 204 -4.64 -4.64 -13.31
N GLU A 205 -5.18 -5.32 -14.32
CA GLU A 205 -6.46 -6.03 -14.17
C GLU A 205 -6.33 -7.33 -13.37
N ASP A 206 -5.27 -8.10 -13.64
CA ASP A 206 -5.05 -9.41 -13.02
C ASP A 206 -4.39 -9.31 -11.63
N PRO A 207 -4.59 -10.28 -10.73
CA PRO A 207 -3.83 -10.32 -9.48
C PRO A 207 -2.32 -10.34 -9.73
N PHE A 208 -1.55 -9.59 -8.92
CA PHE A 208 -0.10 -9.66 -8.96
C PHE A 208 0.40 -11.00 -8.43
N ASP A 209 1.45 -11.53 -9.03
CA ASP A 209 2.16 -12.69 -8.51
C ASP A 209 3.03 -12.32 -7.30
N GLU A 210 3.29 -13.32 -6.46
CA GLU A 210 3.98 -13.15 -5.18
C GLU A 210 5.42 -12.68 -5.39
N LYS A 211 6.07 -13.25 -6.41
CA LYS A 211 7.45 -12.94 -6.79
C LYS A 211 7.58 -11.49 -7.22
N PHE A 212 6.66 -10.97 -8.03
CA PHE A 212 6.65 -9.57 -8.43
C PHE A 212 6.52 -8.64 -7.24
N ILE A 213 5.56 -8.89 -6.33
CA ILE A 213 5.39 -8.08 -5.12
C ILE A 213 6.69 -8.09 -4.31
N TYR A 214 7.28 -9.27 -4.08
CA TYR A 214 8.52 -9.43 -3.35
C TYR A 214 9.67 -8.66 -3.99
N GLU A 215 9.88 -8.80 -5.30
CA GLU A 215 10.95 -8.12 -6.05
C GLU A 215 10.82 -6.59 -5.99
N LYS A 216 9.60 -6.04 -6.09
CA LYS A 216 9.37 -4.59 -5.93
C LYS A 216 9.67 -4.13 -4.51
N CYS A 217 9.26 -4.91 -3.50
CA CYS A 217 9.55 -4.59 -2.11
C CYS A 217 11.06 -4.63 -1.81
N MET A 218 11.77 -5.66 -2.27
CA MET A 218 13.21 -5.80 -2.09
C MET A 218 13.98 -4.69 -2.84
N SER A 219 13.56 -4.34 -4.05
CA SER A 219 14.13 -3.23 -4.81
C SER A 219 13.95 -1.89 -4.10
N ALA A 220 12.76 -1.65 -3.52
CA ALA A 220 12.50 -0.46 -2.72
C ALA A 220 13.39 -0.39 -1.48
N ILE A 221 13.57 -1.51 -0.76
CA ILE A 221 14.50 -1.59 0.37
C ILE A 221 15.93 -1.27 -0.06
N HIS A 222 16.41 -1.85 -1.16
CA HIS A 222 17.76 -1.53 -1.66
C HIS A 222 17.93 -0.04 -1.94
N ILE A 223 16.94 0.63 -2.56
CA ILE A 223 17.00 2.08 -2.78
C ILE A 223 17.03 2.84 -1.45
N VAL A 224 16.18 2.47 -0.48
CA VAL A 224 16.16 3.09 0.85
C VAL A 224 17.52 2.95 1.55
N LEU A 225 18.15 1.77 1.49
CA LEU A 225 19.48 1.54 2.06
C LEU A 225 20.58 2.41 1.45
N THR A 226 20.41 2.92 0.22
CA THR A 226 21.37 3.87 -0.39
C THR A 226 21.19 5.33 0.09
N LEU A 227 20.10 5.61 0.81
CA LEU A 227 19.69 6.96 1.21
C LEU A 227 19.82 7.21 2.72
N ILE A 228 20.31 6.23 3.47
CA ILE A 228 20.54 6.27 4.94
C ILE A 228 21.99 5.89 5.26
#